data_AF-A0A968GIE8-F1
#
_entry.id   AF-A0A968GIE8-F1
#
_cell.length_a   1.000
_cell.length_b   1.000
_cell.length_c   1.000
_cell.angle_alpha   90.00
_cell.angle_beta   90.00
_cell.angle_gamma   90.00
#
_symmetry.space_group_name_H-M   'P 1'
#
loop_
_entity.id
_entity.type
_entity.pdbx_description
1 polymer ?
#
loop_
_entity_poly.entity_id
_entity_poly.type
_entity_poly.pdbx_seq_one_letter_code
_entity_poly.pdbx_strand_id
1 'polypeptide(L)'
;MIFHERWRKGWLVETLRLHWLGHPLVELKGKPVKLETRKAAALLVYLSLNPGECQREGLATMFWQEGNQHKALANLRRTLSSLNNSLPGWIEANRETISLKRNGRLWMDVEDFEQVFSQPNQHGHSEKETCEDCLSILDKAVELYRGDFLDGLNLGDSPSFDEWQLFQRDGLRQEFADVLQRLTSGYSKLGQRDRAILFARRWMVLDRLNESACRALMELY
;
A
#
# COMPACT_ATOMS: atom_id res chain seq x y z
N MET A 1 -17.88 -16.07 -7.90
CA MET A 1 -16.87 -17.10 -7.54
C MET A 1 -15.59 -16.71 -8.26
N ILE A 2 -14.50 -16.24 -7.64
CA ILE A 2 -13.58 -16.92 -6.72
C ILE A 2 -12.73 -15.79 -6.10
N PHE A 3 -12.92 -15.38 -4.84
CA PHE A 3 -11.99 -14.38 -4.26
C PHE A 3 -11.73 -14.50 -2.74
N HIS A 4 -12.16 -15.57 -2.06
CA HIS A 4 -11.81 -15.75 -0.63
C HIS A 4 -11.46 -17.17 -0.15
N GLU A 5 -11.38 -18.16 -1.02
CA GLU A 5 -11.18 -19.55 -0.58
C GLU A 5 -9.94 -20.22 -1.19
N ARG A 6 -8.76 -19.58 -1.11
CA ARG A 6 -7.53 -20.23 -1.57
C ARG A 6 -6.43 -20.45 -0.54
N TRP A 7 -6.59 -20.04 0.72
CA TRP A 7 -5.46 -20.06 1.67
C TRP A 7 -5.74 -20.58 3.08
N ARG A 8 -6.83 -21.35 3.27
CA ARG A 8 -7.10 -21.97 4.57
C ARG A 8 -6.62 -23.41 4.74
N LYS A 9 -5.88 -24.00 3.80
CA LYS A 9 -5.29 -25.34 3.98
C LYS A 9 -3.93 -25.52 3.31
N GLY A 10 -2.92 -25.71 4.15
CA GLY A 10 -1.85 -26.69 3.92
C GLY A 10 -0.61 -26.21 3.17
N TRP A 11 0.53 -26.37 3.86
CA TRP A 11 1.94 -26.28 3.43
C TRP A 11 2.59 -24.89 3.57
N LEU A 12 3.69 -24.88 4.34
CA LEU A 12 4.61 -23.77 4.63
C LEU A 12 5.28 -23.24 3.36
N VAL A 13 4.50 -22.60 2.49
CA VAL A 13 5.07 -21.80 1.40
C VAL A 13 5.62 -20.53 2.05
N GLU A 14 6.88 -20.19 1.78
CA GLU A 14 7.45 -18.93 2.27
C GLU A 14 6.71 -17.77 1.60
N THR A 15 5.70 -17.24 2.30
CA THR A 15 4.93 -16.07 1.86
C THR A 15 5.42 -14.85 2.60
N LEU A 16 5.73 -13.78 1.86
CA LEU A 16 6.03 -12.46 2.39
C LEU A 16 4.80 -11.59 2.20
N ARG A 17 4.29 -11.03 3.29
CA ARG A 17 3.16 -10.10 3.27
C ARG A 17 3.63 -8.74 3.75
N LEU A 18 3.34 -7.73 2.95
CA LEU A 18 3.73 -6.36 3.19
C LEU A 18 2.46 -5.52 3.36
N HIS A 19 2.41 -4.78 4.46
CA HIS A 19 1.26 -4.02 4.89
C HIS A 19 1.66 -2.55 5.01
N TRP A 20 1.43 -1.75 3.96
CA TRP A 20 1.87 -0.36 3.86
C TRP A 20 0.74 0.66 3.97
N LEU A 21 -0.52 0.24 3.86
CA LEU A 21 -1.69 1.10 4.07
C LEU A 21 -2.03 1.19 5.56
N GLY A 22 -1.49 2.22 6.22
CA GLY A 22 -1.48 2.39 7.68
C GLY A 22 -0.10 2.14 8.27
N HIS A 23 -0.04 1.78 9.54
CA HIS A 23 1.22 1.49 10.21
C HIS A 23 1.94 0.31 9.53
N PRO A 24 3.21 0.47 9.08
CA PRO A 24 3.94 -0.57 8.39
C PRO A 24 4.03 -1.87 9.18
N LEU A 25 3.71 -2.99 8.53
CA LEU A 25 3.86 -4.33 9.08
C LEU A 25 4.43 -5.26 7.99
N VAL A 26 5.37 -6.11 8.41
CA VAL A 26 5.99 -7.12 7.55
C VAL A 26 5.75 -8.48 8.18
N GLU A 27 5.22 -9.42 7.41
CA GLU A 27 5.03 -10.79 7.86
C GLU A 27 5.76 -11.76 6.94
N LEU A 28 6.53 -12.68 7.55
CA LEU A 28 7.17 -13.78 6.85
C LEU A 28 6.61 -15.09 7.41
N LYS A 29 6.05 -15.93 6.53
CA LYS A 29 5.38 -17.19 6.92
C LYS A 29 4.28 -16.96 7.97
N GLY A 30 3.55 -15.85 7.85
CA GLY A 30 2.47 -15.44 8.76
C GLY A 30 2.92 -15.00 10.15
N LYS A 31 4.21 -14.70 10.34
CA LYS A 31 4.75 -14.15 11.59
C LYS A 31 5.29 -12.74 11.37
N PRO A 32 5.05 -11.80 12.30
CA PRO A 32 5.59 -10.45 12.18
C PRO A 32 7.12 -10.49 12.23
N VAL A 33 7.75 -9.75 11.31
CA VAL A 33 9.20 -9.57 11.24
C VAL A 33 9.53 -8.15 11.67
N LYS A 34 10.37 -8.03 12.69
CA LYS A 34 10.90 -6.73 13.12
C LYS A 34 12.11 -6.39 12.27
N LEU A 35 12.04 -5.28 11.54
CA LEU A 35 13.20 -4.72 10.85
C LEU A 35 14.02 -3.89 11.84
N GLU A 36 15.34 -4.03 11.80
CA GLU A 36 16.22 -3.44 12.81
C GLU A 36 16.23 -1.91 12.79
N THR A 37 15.97 -1.30 11.62
CA THR A 37 16.02 0.16 11.44
C THR A 37 14.86 0.67 10.60
N ARG A 38 14.50 1.95 10.78
CA ARG A 38 13.53 2.64 9.91
C ARG A 38 14.00 2.70 8.45
N LYS A 39 15.31 2.88 8.21
CA LYS A 39 15.87 2.86 6.84
C LYS A 39 15.79 1.49 6.18
N ALA A 40 15.90 0.39 6.94
CA ALA A 40 15.62 -0.94 6.43
C ALA A 40 14.15 -1.06 5.98
N ALA A 41 13.21 -0.63 6.83
CA ALA A 41 11.79 -0.62 6.46
C ALA A 41 11.51 0.23 5.23
N ALA A 42 12.01 1.46 5.18
CA ALA A 42 11.83 2.38 4.07
C ALA A 42 12.45 1.86 2.76
N LEU A 43 13.63 1.24 2.82
CA LEU A 43 14.24 0.59 1.66
C LEU A 43 13.40 -0.60 1.15
N LEU A 44 12.88 -1.42 2.06
CA LEU A 44 11.98 -2.52 1.69
C LEU A 44 10.71 -2.00 1.02
N VAL A 45 10.10 -0.94 1.57
CA VAL A 45 8.92 -0.29 0.98
C VAL A 45 9.23 0.19 -0.44
N TYR A 46 10.35 0.91 -0.63
CA TYR A 46 10.74 1.42 -1.94
C TYR A 46 10.97 0.30 -2.95
N LEU A 47 11.72 -0.75 -2.58
CA LEU A 47 11.92 -1.92 -3.45
C LEU A 47 10.63 -2.67 -3.75
N SER A 48 9.67 -2.65 -2.82
CA SER A 48 8.39 -3.31 -3.00
C SER A 48 7.50 -2.58 -3.99
N LEU A 49 7.47 -1.25 -4.00
CA LEU A 49 6.64 -0.46 -4.91
C LEU A 49 7.32 -0.12 -6.25
N ASN A 50 8.63 -0.32 -6.37
CA ASN A 50 9.37 -0.14 -7.62
C ASN A 50 9.81 -1.51 -8.14
N PRO A 51 8.93 -2.26 -8.85
CA PRO A 51 9.27 -3.59 -9.31
C PRO A 51 10.42 -3.55 -10.31
N GLY A 52 11.35 -4.50 -10.18
CA GLY A 52 12.52 -4.63 -11.04
C GLY A 52 13.83 -4.35 -10.30
N GLU A 53 14.89 -4.16 -11.09
CA GLU A 53 16.23 -3.92 -10.58
C GLU A 53 16.45 -2.42 -10.33
N CYS A 54 16.70 -2.05 -9.07
CA CYS A 54 17.06 -0.70 -8.68
C CYS A 54 18.59 -0.54 -8.61
N GLN A 55 19.12 0.56 -9.14
CA GLN A 55 20.55 0.84 -9.09
C GLN A 55 21.00 1.15 -7.66
N ARG A 56 22.09 0.50 -7.22
CA ARG A 56 22.66 0.67 -5.87
C ARG A 56 23.06 2.10 -5.60
N GLU A 57 23.67 2.75 -6.58
CA GLU A 57 24.09 4.16 -6.45
C GLU A 57 22.89 5.08 -6.29
N GLY A 58 21.82 4.87 -7.08
CA GLY A 58 20.58 5.63 -6.96
C GLY A 58 19.92 5.46 -5.60
N LEU A 59 19.82 4.23 -5.11
CA LEU A 59 19.31 3.95 -3.76
C LEU A 59 20.20 4.55 -2.66
N ALA A 60 21.52 4.47 -2.81
CA ALA A 60 22.45 5.07 -1.85
C ALA A 60 22.23 6.59 -1.76
N THR A 61 22.14 7.26 -2.90
CA THR A 61 21.88 8.70 -2.97
C THR A 61 20.51 9.06 -2.42
N MET A 62 19.47 8.28 -2.72
CA MET A 62 18.10 8.55 -2.25
C MET A 62 17.99 8.52 -0.71
N PHE A 63 18.61 7.52 -0.08
CA PHE A 63 18.46 7.24 1.36
C PHE A 63 19.59 7.82 2.24
N TRP A 64 20.75 8.17 1.69
CA TRP A 64 21.88 8.75 2.44
C TRP A 64 22.48 9.92 1.68
N GLN A 65 21.72 11.02 1.65
CA GLN A 65 22.15 12.27 1.02
C GLN A 65 23.27 12.98 1.76
N GLU A 66 23.43 12.67 3.05
CA GLU A 66 24.50 13.23 3.87
C GLU A 66 25.84 12.51 3.64
N GLY A 67 26.84 13.27 3.20
CA GLY A 67 28.21 12.81 3.05
C GLY A 67 28.60 12.47 1.61
N ASN A 68 29.63 11.65 1.45
CA ASN A 68 30.12 11.24 0.13
C ASN A 68 29.52 9.89 -0.30
N GLN A 69 29.56 9.62 -1.61
CA GLN A 69 28.99 8.42 -2.21
C GLN A 69 29.53 7.11 -1.60
N HIS A 70 30.80 7.10 -1.18
CA HIS A 70 31.39 5.93 -0.55
C HIS A 70 30.75 5.60 0.81
N LYS A 71 30.46 6.62 1.63
CA LYS A 71 29.74 6.45 2.91
C LYS A 71 28.29 6.01 2.67
N ALA A 72 27.61 6.59 1.69
CA ALA A 72 26.25 6.20 1.31
C ALA A 72 26.16 4.72 0.90
N LEU A 73 27.07 4.25 0.04
CA LEU A 73 27.15 2.85 -0.38
C LEU A 73 27.51 1.90 0.78
N ALA A 74 28.37 2.32 1.71
CA ALA A 74 28.68 1.54 2.91
C ALA A 74 27.46 1.39 3.83
N ASN A 75 26.66 2.45 3.99
CA ASN A 75 25.41 2.42 4.75
C ASN A 75 24.35 1.53 4.07
N LEU A 76 24.22 1.63 2.75
CA LEU A 76 23.36 0.76 1.95
C LEU A 76 23.74 -0.71 2.17
N ARG A 77 25.03 -1.06 2.10
CA ARG A 77 25.49 -2.44 2.33
C ARG A 77 25.11 -2.95 3.72
N ARG A 78 25.29 -2.14 4.77
CA ARG A 78 24.90 -2.51 6.14
C ARG A 78 23.40 -2.73 6.26
N THR A 79 22.61 -1.83 5.67
CA THR A 79 21.14 -1.90 5.66
C THR A 79 20.64 -3.14 4.92
N LEU A 80 21.24 -3.46 3.77
CA LEU A 80 20.93 -4.69 3.03
C LEU A 80 21.30 -5.95 3.80
N SER A 81 22.43 -5.95 4.51
CA SER A 81 22.80 -7.08 5.37
C SER A 81 21.76 -7.31 6.47
N SER A 82 21.31 -6.24 7.13
CA SER A 82 20.25 -6.29 8.14
C SER A 82 18.91 -6.77 7.56
N LEU A 83 18.53 -6.25 6.39
CA LEU A 83 17.33 -6.69 5.67
C LEU A 83 17.40 -8.17 5.29
N ASN A 84 18.53 -8.63 4.75
CA ASN A 84 18.69 -10.02 4.34
C ASN A 84 18.71 -10.98 5.55
N ASN A 85 19.19 -10.54 6.72
CA ASN A 85 19.08 -11.30 7.96
C ASN A 85 17.61 -11.42 8.42
N SER A 86 16.83 -10.35 8.25
CA SER A 86 15.42 -10.30 8.65
C SER A 86 14.51 -11.05 7.66
N LEU A 87 14.84 -10.99 6.36
CA LEU A 87 14.08 -11.54 5.24
C LEU A 87 14.98 -12.38 4.33
N PRO A 88 15.50 -13.52 4.83
CA PRO A 88 16.45 -14.33 4.09
C PRO A 88 15.84 -14.85 2.78
N GLY A 89 16.55 -14.63 1.66
CA GLY A 89 16.14 -15.12 0.33
C GLY A 89 15.12 -14.27 -0.41
N TRP A 90 14.71 -13.11 0.13
CA TRP A 90 13.77 -12.18 -0.52
C TRP A 90 14.44 -11.01 -1.22
N ILE A 91 15.65 -10.64 -0.82
CA ILE A 91 16.41 -9.56 -1.45
C ILE A 91 17.41 -10.18 -2.41
N GLU A 92 17.31 -9.81 -3.69
CA GLU A 92 18.28 -10.17 -4.71
C GLU A 92 19.18 -8.96 -4.93
N ALA A 93 20.48 -9.12 -4.66
CA ALA A 93 21.43 -8.02 -4.76
C ALA A 93 22.72 -8.49 -5.42
N ASN A 94 23.19 -7.74 -6.42
CA ASN A 94 24.49 -7.92 -7.04
C ASN A 94 25.34 -6.64 -6.81
N ARG A 95 26.42 -6.47 -7.61
CA ARG A 95 27.35 -5.34 -7.49
C ARG A 95 26.76 -4.01 -7.94
N GLU A 96 25.72 -4.01 -8.76
CA GLU A 96 25.15 -2.84 -9.43
C GLU A 96 23.68 -2.63 -9.05
N THR A 97 22.92 -3.71 -8.91
CA THR A 97 21.47 -3.66 -8.71
C THR A 97 20.99 -4.40 -7.46
N ILE A 98 19.82 -3.99 -6.99
CA ILE A 98 19.07 -4.56 -5.87
C ILE A 98 17.61 -4.67 -6.29
N SER A 99 16.97 -5.79 -5.98
CA SER A 99 15.55 -6.00 -6.21
C SER A 99 14.90 -6.80 -5.08
N LEU A 100 13.58 -6.68 -4.97
CA LEU A 100 12.76 -7.56 -4.14
C LEU A 100 12.23 -8.72 -5.00
N LYS A 101 12.37 -9.94 -4.51
CA LYS A 101 11.99 -11.15 -5.23
C LYS A 101 10.47 -11.24 -5.47
N ARG A 102 10.07 -11.35 -6.74
CA ARG A 102 8.68 -11.45 -7.21
C ARG A 102 8.37 -12.86 -7.73
N ASN A 103 8.34 -13.85 -6.84
CA ASN A 103 8.17 -15.27 -7.18
C ASN A 103 6.71 -15.79 -7.04
N GLY A 104 5.73 -14.88 -7.07
CA GLY A 104 4.30 -15.21 -6.83
C GLY A 104 3.95 -15.52 -5.37
N ARG A 105 4.88 -15.33 -4.42
CA ARG A 105 4.65 -15.51 -2.97
C ARG A 105 4.75 -14.20 -2.19
N LEU A 106 4.97 -13.10 -2.89
CA LEU A 106 4.89 -11.76 -2.34
C LEU A 106 3.44 -11.28 -2.45
N TRP A 107 2.91 -10.77 -1.35
CA TRP A 107 1.63 -10.09 -1.30
C TRP A 107 1.81 -8.70 -0.68
N MET A 108 1.13 -7.70 -1.23
CA MET A 108 1.17 -6.33 -0.74
C MET A 108 -0.23 -5.75 -0.73
N ASP A 109 -0.62 -5.10 0.35
CA ASP A 109 -1.94 -4.46 0.45
C ASP A 109 -2.13 -3.31 -0.55
N VAL A 110 -1.07 -2.57 -0.88
CA VAL A 110 -1.09 -1.52 -1.92
C VAL A 110 -1.41 -2.10 -3.30
N GLU A 111 -0.78 -3.20 -3.70
CA GLU A 111 -1.01 -3.82 -5.01
C GLU A 111 -2.43 -4.40 -5.11
N ASP A 112 -2.94 -5.03 -4.05
CA ASP A 112 -4.33 -5.49 -3.99
C ASP A 112 -5.33 -4.32 -4.01
N PHE A 113 -4.99 -3.19 -3.38
CA PHE A 113 -5.81 -1.98 -3.37
C PHE A 113 -5.87 -1.32 -4.75
N GLU A 114 -4.73 -1.13 -5.42
CA GLU A 114 -4.65 -0.55 -6.77
C GLU A 114 -5.33 -1.44 -7.83
N GLN A 115 -5.33 -2.77 -7.63
CA GLN A 115 -6.05 -3.70 -8.50
C GLN A 115 -7.56 -3.46 -8.54
N VAL A 116 -8.15 -2.85 -7.51
CA VAL A 116 -9.57 -2.46 -7.48
C VAL A 116 -9.88 -1.44 -8.57
N PHE A 117 -8.92 -0.56 -8.90
CA PHE A 117 -9.06 0.46 -9.95
C PHE A 117 -8.63 -0.04 -11.32
N SER A 118 -7.70 -1.00 -11.35
CA SER A 118 -7.13 -1.55 -12.58
C SER A 118 -8.07 -2.49 -13.35
N GLN A 119 -9.26 -2.79 -12.80
CA GLN A 119 -10.28 -3.63 -13.43
C GLN A 119 -11.57 -2.84 -13.77
N PRO A 120 -11.52 -1.82 -14.64
CA PRO A 120 -12.72 -1.11 -15.04
C PRO A 120 -13.65 -2.05 -15.83
N ASN A 121 -14.93 -2.08 -15.43
CA ASN A 121 -16.05 -2.68 -16.18
C ASN A 121 -16.01 -4.20 -16.43
N GLN A 122 -15.50 -5.01 -15.50
CA GLN A 122 -15.73 -6.46 -15.57
C GLN A 122 -17.22 -6.85 -15.43
N HIS A 123 -18.05 -5.94 -14.90
CA HIS A 123 -19.46 -6.19 -14.60
C HIS A 123 -20.43 -5.53 -15.59
N GLY A 124 -19.93 -4.97 -16.72
CA GLY A 124 -20.77 -4.59 -17.86
C GLY A 124 -21.72 -3.40 -17.66
N HIS A 125 -21.49 -2.54 -16.66
CA HIS A 125 -22.26 -1.31 -16.44
C HIS A 125 -21.42 -0.05 -16.71
N SER A 126 -22.07 1.12 -16.77
CA SER A 126 -21.35 2.38 -16.97
C SER A 126 -20.48 2.73 -15.76
N GLU A 127 -19.46 3.59 -15.95
CA GLU A 127 -18.54 4.04 -14.91
C GLU A 127 -19.23 4.75 -13.73
N LYS A 128 -20.46 5.23 -13.94
CA LYS A 128 -21.30 5.92 -12.94
C LYS A 128 -22.26 4.99 -12.19
N GLU A 129 -22.32 3.74 -12.61
CA GLU A 129 -23.15 2.70 -12.00
C GLU A 129 -22.27 1.77 -11.17
N THR A 130 -22.84 1.23 -10.11
CA THR A 130 -22.13 0.32 -9.20
C THR A 130 -23.10 -0.78 -8.84
N CYS A 131 -22.85 -1.99 -9.34
CA CYS A 131 -23.62 -3.17 -8.95
C CYS A 131 -23.20 -3.70 -7.58
N GLU A 132 -23.93 -4.67 -7.03
CA GLU A 132 -23.62 -5.30 -5.74
C GLU A 132 -22.25 -5.98 -5.71
N ASP A 133 -21.80 -6.56 -6.84
CA ASP A 133 -20.46 -7.14 -6.95
C ASP A 133 -19.36 -6.07 -6.86
N CYS A 134 -19.56 -4.91 -7.51
CA CYS A 134 -18.65 -3.77 -7.39
C CYS A 134 -18.58 -3.25 -5.95
N LEU A 135 -19.73 -3.12 -5.26
CA LEU A 135 -19.76 -2.73 -3.86
C LEU A 135 -18.98 -3.71 -2.98
N SER A 136 -19.13 -5.02 -3.24
CA SER A 136 -18.40 -6.06 -2.50
C SER A 136 -16.88 -5.99 -2.71
N ILE A 137 -16.41 -5.60 -3.90
CA ILE A 137 -14.98 -5.38 -4.18
C ILE A 137 -14.49 -4.12 -3.46
N LEU A 138 -15.25 -3.03 -3.56
CA LEU A 138 -14.92 -1.76 -2.92
C LEU A 138 -14.89 -1.86 -1.38
N ASP A 139 -15.80 -2.64 -0.78
CA ASP A 139 -15.78 -2.91 0.67
C ASP A 139 -14.47 -3.60 1.09
N LYS A 140 -13.97 -4.56 0.30
CA LYS A 140 -12.66 -5.18 0.58
C LYS A 140 -11.52 -4.18 0.47
N ALA A 141 -11.58 -3.24 -0.48
CA ALA A 141 -10.59 -2.17 -0.60
C ALA A 141 -10.52 -1.33 0.69
N VAL A 142 -11.69 -1.08 1.31
CA VAL A 142 -11.79 -0.36 2.58
C VAL A 142 -11.16 -1.14 3.76
N GLU A 143 -11.19 -2.47 3.73
CA GLU A 143 -10.53 -3.32 4.74
C GLU A 143 -8.99 -3.31 4.60
N LEU A 144 -8.48 -3.19 3.36
CA LEU A 144 -7.04 -3.08 3.10
C LEU A 144 -6.48 -1.74 3.59
N TYR A 145 -7.22 -0.65 3.39
CA TYR A 145 -6.81 0.70 3.79
C TYR A 145 -7.03 0.94 5.29
N ARG A 146 -6.04 0.60 6.13
CA ARG A 146 -6.14 0.72 7.60
C ARG A 146 -5.75 2.10 8.14
N GLY A 147 -5.07 2.90 7.32
CA GLY A 147 -4.61 4.25 7.61
C GLY A 147 -3.81 4.80 6.43
N ASP A 148 -3.27 6.01 6.57
CA ASP A 148 -2.45 6.62 5.53
C ASP A 148 -1.23 5.76 5.21
N PHE A 149 -0.78 5.83 3.95
CA PHE A 149 0.42 5.13 3.49
C PHE A 149 1.63 5.43 4.39
N LEU A 150 2.24 4.38 4.93
CA LEU A 150 3.37 4.42 5.85
C LEU A 150 3.14 5.29 7.09
N ASP A 151 1.93 5.26 7.65
CA ASP A 151 1.62 6.00 8.88
C ASP A 151 2.61 5.64 10.01
N GLY A 152 3.17 6.67 10.65
CA GLY A 152 4.21 6.54 11.69
C GLY A 152 5.63 6.22 11.20
N LEU A 153 5.86 5.98 9.90
CA LEU A 153 7.21 5.83 9.33
C LEU A 153 7.61 7.10 8.58
N ASN A 154 8.58 7.80 9.15
CA ASN A 154 9.24 8.96 8.55
C ASN A 154 10.74 8.89 8.87
N LEU A 155 11.59 9.16 7.87
CA LEU A 155 13.04 9.15 8.02
C LEU A 155 13.56 10.50 8.50
N GLY A 156 13.09 11.60 7.90
CA GLY A 156 13.43 12.98 8.27
C GLY A 156 14.85 13.41 7.86
N ASP A 157 15.74 12.47 7.59
CA ASP A 157 17.12 12.66 7.13
C ASP A 157 17.33 12.22 5.67
N SER A 158 16.23 11.97 4.94
CA SER A 158 16.26 11.39 3.59
C SER A 158 15.26 12.10 2.65
N PRO A 159 15.50 13.38 2.30
CA PRO A 159 14.51 14.23 1.62
C PRO A 159 13.92 13.65 0.34
N SER A 160 14.71 12.97 -0.50
CA SER A 160 14.20 12.37 -1.74
C SER A 160 13.30 11.16 -1.49
N PHE A 161 13.54 10.41 -0.40
CA PHE A 161 12.61 9.37 0.01
C PHE A 161 11.34 9.98 0.60
N ASP A 162 11.47 11.01 1.42
CA ASP A 162 10.31 11.68 2.03
C ASP A 162 9.40 12.34 0.97
N GLU A 163 9.97 12.92 -0.09
CA GLU A 163 9.24 13.46 -1.25
C GLU A 163 8.53 12.34 -2.03
N TRP A 164 9.23 11.24 -2.32
CA TRP A 164 8.62 10.08 -2.96
C TRP A 164 7.48 9.49 -2.12
N GLN A 165 7.67 9.35 -0.81
CA GLN A 165 6.65 8.87 0.13
C GLN A 165 5.42 9.78 0.12
N LEU A 166 5.61 11.11 0.12
CA LEU A 166 4.52 12.07 0.05
C LEU A 166 3.69 11.88 -1.22
N PHE A 167 4.35 11.76 -2.38
CA PHE A 167 3.68 11.54 -3.65
C PHE A 167 2.85 10.24 -3.66
N GLN A 168 3.41 9.13 -3.17
CA GLN A 168 2.69 7.86 -3.04
C GLN A 168 1.48 7.97 -2.11
N ARG A 169 1.65 8.61 -0.95
CA ARG A 169 0.57 8.79 0.03
C ARG A 169 -0.57 9.63 -0.54
N ASP A 170 -0.26 10.71 -1.25
CA ASP A 170 -1.27 11.59 -1.82
C ASP A 170 -2.06 10.88 -2.92
N GLY A 171 -1.39 10.13 -3.81
CA GLY A 171 -2.05 9.31 -4.83
C GLY A 171 -3.02 8.28 -4.21
N LEU A 172 -2.53 7.47 -3.27
CA LEU A 172 -3.34 6.45 -2.58
C LEU A 172 -4.50 7.05 -1.78
N ARG A 173 -4.35 8.26 -1.24
CA ARG A 173 -5.43 8.97 -0.54
C ARG A 173 -6.52 9.45 -1.49
N GLN A 174 -6.17 9.92 -2.68
CA GLN A 174 -7.16 10.29 -3.71
C GLN A 174 -7.93 9.07 -4.18
N GLU A 175 -7.23 7.98 -4.49
CA GLU A 175 -7.87 6.70 -4.84
C GLU A 175 -8.82 6.23 -3.73
N PHE A 176 -8.38 6.29 -2.47
CA PHE A 176 -9.24 5.90 -1.36
C PHE A 176 -10.47 6.80 -1.20
N ALA A 177 -10.36 8.10 -1.47
CA ALA A 177 -11.52 8.99 -1.52
C ALA A 177 -12.52 8.56 -2.59
N ASP A 178 -12.05 8.15 -3.77
CA ASP A 178 -12.89 7.65 -4.86
C ASP A 178 -13.63 6.35 -4.48
N VAL A 179 -12.97 5.42 -3.77
CA VAL A 179 -13.64 4.22 -3.21
C VAL A 179 -14.80 4.62 -2.33
N LEU A 180 -14.56 5.52 -1.37
CA LEU A 180 -15.58 5.94 -0.40
C LEU A 180 -16.73 6.68 -1.06
N GLN A 181 -16.46 7.50 -2.07
CA GLN A 181 -17.49 8.17 -2.87
C GLN A 181 -18.38 7.17 -3.61
N ARG A 182 -17.78 6.16 -4.27
CA ARG A 182 -18.51 5.11 -4.99
C ARG A 182 -19.36 4.26 -4.06
N LEU A 183 -18.83 3.86 -2.91
CA LEU A 183 -19.57 3.13 -1.88
C LEU A 183 -20.74 3.95 -1.33
N THR A 184 -20.50 5.22 -1.00
CA THR A 184 -21.55 6.13 -0.52
C THR A 184 -22.69 6.23 -1.53
N SER A 185 -22.35 6.47 -2.80
CA SER A 185 -23.33 6.61 -3.88
C SER A 185 -24.08 5.30 -4.16
N GLY A 186 -23.38 4.17 -4.20
CA GLY A 186 -24.00 2.87 -4.50
C GLY A 186 -24.89 2.37 -3.37
N TYR A 187 -24.47 2.47 -2.11
CA TYR A 187 -25.32 2.11 -0.97
C TYR A 187 -26.52 3.05 -0.81
N SER A 188 -26.38 4.33 -1.15
CA SER A 188 -27.51 5.28 -1.21
C SER A 188 -28.57 4.83 -2.24
N LYS A 189 -28.14 4.47 -3.45
CA LYS A 189 -29.03 3.98 -4.52
C LYS A 189 -29.74 2.67 -4.17
N LEU A 190 -29.09 1.78 -3.40
CA LEU A 190 -29.69 0.54 -2.89
C LEU A 190 -30.59 0.74 -1.66
N GLY A 191 -30.78 1.98 -1.20
CA GLY A 191 -31.58 2.27 0.00
C GLY A 191 -30.91 1.86 1.32
N GLN A 192 -29.66 1.42 1.30
CA GLN A 192 -28.89 1.02 2.49
C GLN A 192 -28.27 2.25 3.17
N ARG A 193 -29.14 3.12 3.71
CA ARG A 193 -28.78 4.45 4.23
C ARG A 193 -27.68 4.41 5.30
N ASP A 194 -27.71 3.44 6.22
CA ASP A 194 -26.70 3.32 7.28
C ASP A 194 -25.28 3.08 6.75
N ARG A 195 -25.14 2.22 5.74
CA ARG A 195 -23.84 1.97 5.09
C ARG A 195 -23.37 3.20 4.32
N ALA A 196 -24.28 3.87 3.61
CA ALA A 196 -23.96 5.11 2.90
C ALA A 196 -23.44 6.20 3.87
N ILE A 197 -24.09 6.38 5.02
CA ILE A 197 -23.66 7.33 6.07
C ILE A 197 -22.28 6.93 6.63
N LEU A 198 -22.04 5.64 6.87
CA LEU A 198 -20.75 5.15 7.36
C LEU A 198 -19.61 5.56 6.44
N PHE A 199 -19.73 5.31 5.12
CA PHE A 199 -18.70 5.66 4.15
C PHE A 199 -18.59 7.16 3.91
N ALA A 200 -19.71 7.89 3.88
CA ALA A 200 -19.71 9.35 3.75
C ALA A 200 -18.98 10.03 4.92
N ARG A 201 -19.20 9.56 6.17
CA ARG A 201 -18.46 10.05 7.34
C ARG A 201 -16.97 9.77 7.23
N ARG A 202 -16.60 8.55 6.81
CA ARG A 202 -15.18 8.18 6.62
C ARG A 202 -14.53 9.03 5.53
N TRP A 203 -15.25 9.34 4.46
CA TRP A 203 -14.79 10.22 3.39
C TRP A 203 -14.54 11.65 3.88
N MET A 204 -15.48 12.20 4.65
CA MET A 204 -15.33 13.53 5.26
C MET A 204 -14.16 13.59 6.26
N VAL A 205 -13.88 12.51 7.00
CA VAL A 205 -12.70 12.46 7.87
C VAL A 205 -11.40 12.40 7.06
N LEU A 206 -11.40 11.65 5.96
CA LEU A 206 -10.27 11.54 5.05
C LEU A 206 -9.95 12.89 4.40
N ASP A 207 -10.94 13.66 3.99
CA ASP A 207 -10.77 15.02 3.47
C ASP A 207 -11.89 15.94 3.95
N ARG A 208 -11.60 16.72 4.99
CA ARG A 208 -12.58 17.63 5.61
C ARG A 208 -12.97 18.81 4.72
N LEU A 209 -12.18 19.12 3.70
CA LEU A 209 -12.44 20.21 2.76
C LEU A 209 -13.19 19.71 1.52
N ASN A 210 -13.49 18.41 1.43
CA ASN A 210 -14.25 17.85 0.32
C ASN A 210 -15.74 18.18 0.43
N GLU A 211 -16.17 19.22 -0.30
CA GLU A 211 -17.57 19.65 -0.32
C GLU A 211 -18.54 18.54 -0.76
N SER A 212 -18.10 17.65 -1.67
CA SER A 212 -18.91 16.53 -2.15
C SER A 212 -19.18 15.51 -1.04
N ALA A 213 -18.18 15.24 -0.19
CA ALA A 213 -18.35 14.38 0.98
C ALA A 213 -19.34 14.97 2.00
N CYS A 214 -19.20 16.27 2.29
CA CYS A 214 -20.10 16.99 3.18
C CYS A 214 -21.54 16.99 2.64
N ARG A 215 -21.73 17.28 1.35
CA ARG A 215 -23.04 17.28 0.70
C ARG A 215 -23.70 15.91 0.73
N ALA A 216 -22.97 14.86 0.36
CA ALA A 216 -23.49 13.50 0.37
C ALA A 216 -23.96 13.09 1.78
N LEU A 217 -23.23 13.49 2.82
CA LEU A 217 -23.64 13.23 4.20
C LEU A 217 -24.91 14.00 4.59
N MET A 218 -25.07 15.25 4.16
CA MET A 218 -26.29 16.04 4.40
C MET A 218 -27.53 15.44 3.72
N GLU A 219 -27.40 14.97 2.47
CA GLU A 219 -28.50 14.33 1.72
C GLU A 219 -28.95 12.98 2.34
N LEU A 220 -28.03 12.33 3.05
CA LEU A 220 -28.26 11.07 3.74
C LEU A 220 -28.82 11.22 5.17
N TYR A 221 -28.97 12.44 5.69
CA TYR A 221 -29.76 12.69 6.91
C TYR A 221 -31.18 13.11 6.54
#